data_AF-A0AAV6I936-F1
#
_entry.id   AF-A0AAV6I936-F1
#
_cell.length_a   1.000
_cell.length_b   1.000
_cell.length_c   1.000
_cell.angle_alpha   90.00
_cell.angle_beta   90.00
_cell.angle_gamma   90.00
#
_symmetry.space_group_name_H-M   'P 1'
#
loop_
_entity.id
_entity.type
_entity.pdbx_description
1 polymer ?
#
loop_
_entity_poly.entity_id
_entity_poly.type
_entity_poly.pdbx_seq_one_letter_code
_entity_poly.pdbx_strand_id
1 'polypeptide(L)'
;MASSFLSLPSLLLFLFLTITSLLVHSSSSKPPRPVHLPRTGRVGFRIGLTCVDHGRNLTKFQLIERSVRRGKLRLERLAELATPTSPSKGIRAPVFSGDGEFLMNFTVGSPAVPVSAIMDTGSDLIWTQCMPCTKCFDQPTPVFDPVKSSSLRNISCTSELCEDPTVFKCDHGCKYLYIYGDESSTRGYMAKDTFIFGDSASIHNVVFGCGVNNQGLGLAEGSGLVGLGRGPLSLVSQLDIDKFSYCLTSMGENKTSQVLFGALADLNYSATSGKTRSTTPLVQNPFQPSFYYVSLKGITVGKTRVRVPKSTRKPNNKDGSGGMILDSGTTLTYLDEDVFGALKKEFTSQMKLGVSKRPGAIGLDLCFDLPTTTDVSEVAVPKLKLHFEGSDLELPEENYMIADSWDGGGGVVCLAMAASSGGLSIFGNIAQQNLLVLHDLEEETVSFTPTQCDQL
;
A
#
# COMPACT_ATOMS: atom_id res chain seq x y z
N MET A 1 58.79 70.56 -26.73
CA MET A 1 58.11 71.17 -27.89
C MET A 1 56.63 70.77 -27.77
N ALA A 2 55.83 71.57 -27.06
CA ALA A 2 54.74 72.42 -27.61
C ALA A 2 53.62 71.57 -28.26
N SER A 3 52.32 71.63 -27.92
CA SER A 3 51.51 72.66 -27.21
C SER A 3 50.05 72.17 -27.00
N SER A 4 49.49 72.45 -25.81
CA SER A 4 48.16 73.03 -25.45
C SER A 4 46.84 72.54 -26.13
N PHE A 5 45.87 71.92 -25.42
CA PHE A 5 44.79 72.43 -24.51
C PHE A 5 43.46 72.88 -25.18
N LEU A 6 42.33 72.33 -24.67
CA LEU A 6 40.94 72.88 -24.51
C LEU A 6 39.95 71.68 -24.45
N SER A 7 38.90 71.53 -23.62
CA SER A 7 38.38 72.12 -22.37
C SER A 7 37.04 71.38 -22.05
N LEU A 8 36.82 70.91 -20.81
CA LEU A 8 35.51 70.52 -20.22
C LEU A 8 34.63 71.78 -19.93
N PRO A 9 33.29 71.77 -19.61
CA PRO A 9 32.63 70.91 -18.60
C PRO A 9 31.07 70.71 -18.62
N SER A 10 30.57 70.01 -17.57
CA SER A 10 29.27 70.11 -16.85
C SER A 10 27.97 69.58 -17.51
N LEU A 11 27.30 68.55 -16.97
CA LEU A 11 26.56 68.44 -15.69
C LEU A 11 25.30 69.33 -15.67
N LEU A 12 24.13 68.75 -16.01
CA LEU A 12 22.73 69.23 -15.97
C LEU A 12 21.96 68.18 -16.84
N LEU A 13 20.95 67.39 -16.45
CA LEU A 13 19.69 67.62 -15.76
C LEU A 13 19.01 66.23 -15.53
N PHE A 14 18.45 65.99 -14.32
CA PHE A 14 17.28 65.14 -13.93
C PHE A 14 17.17 63.69 -14.46
N LEU A 15 17.17 62.63 -13.64
CA LEU A 15 16.32 62.32 -12.48
C LEU A 15 14.82 62.40 -12.81
N PHE A 16 14.26 61.37 -13.46
CA PHE A 16 12.84 61.01 -13.39
C PHE A 16 12.50 59.67 -14.11
N LEU A 17 11.80 58.78 -13.38
CA LEU A 17 11.04 57.57 -13.81
C LEU A 17 11.86 56.43 -14.47
N THR A 18 11.71 55.13 -14.15
CA THR A 18 10.63 54.40 -13.50
C THR A 18 11.11 52.99 -13.14
N ILE A 19 10.66 52.52 -11.98
CA ILE A 19 10.60 51.11 -11.60
C ILE A 19 9.70 50.39 -12.61
N THR A 20 10.26 49.49 -13.41
CA THR A 20 9.49 48.46 -14.11
C THR A 20 10.06 47.10 -13.75
N SER A 21 9.49 46.56 -12.68
CA SER A 21 9.09 45.15 -12.51
C SER A 21 9.79 44.11 -13.38
N LEU A 22 10.53 43.22 -12.71
CA LEU A 22 10.76 41.85 -13.14
C LEU A 22 9.41 41.22 -13.56
N LEU A 23 9.24 40.98 -14.85
CA LEU A 23 8.31 40.00 -15.39
C LEU A 23 9.12 39.04 -16.27
N VAL A 24 10.01 38.29 -15.64
CA VAL A 24 10.37 36.97 -16.17
C VAL A 24 9.10 36.16 -16.04
N HIS A 25 8.37 36.00 -17.14
CA HIS A 25 7.32 35.01 -17.25
C HIS A 25 7.98 33.65 -17.03
N SER A 26 7.90 33.13 -15.81
CA SER A 26 8.03 31.71 -15.58
C SER A 26 6.89 31.06 -16.35
N SER A 27 7.18 30.56 -17.55
CA SER A 27 6.32 29.60 -18.23
C SER A 27 6.29 28.35 -17.36
N SER A 28 5.43 28.36 -16.35
CA SER A 28 4.94 27.17 -15.69
C SER A 28 4.25 26.37 -16.79
N SER A 29 4.95 25.38 -17.32
CA SER A 29 4.34 24.29 -18.05
C SER A 29 3.39 23.61 -17.08
N LYS A 30 2.12 24.03 -17.09
CA LYS A 30 1.05 23.23 -16.51
C LYS A 30 1.15 21.86 -17.19
N PRO A 31 1.10 20.75 -16.44
CA PRO A 31 0.95 19.45 -17.07
C PRO A 31 -0.26 19.51 -18.01
N PRO A 32 -0.22 18.82 -19.17
CA PRO A 32 -1.34 18.79 -20.08
C PRO A 32 -2.59 18.38 -19.27
N ARG A 33 -3.66 19.15 -19.39
CA ARG A 33 -4.96 18.74 -18.84
C ARG A 33 -5.26 17.37 -19.45
N PRO A 34 -5.64 16.36 -18.64
CA PRO A 34 -6.12 15.10 -19.17
C PRO A 34 -7.24 15.43 -20.16
N VAL A 35 -7.15 14.88 -21.36
CA VAL A 35 -8.30 14.86 -22.26
C VAL A 35 -9.39 14.12 -21.51
N HIS A 36 -10.39 14.83 -20.99
CA HIS A 36 -11.56 14.23 -20.37
C HIS A 36 -12.26 13.37 -21.44
N LEU A 37 -11.94 12.08 -21.43
CA LEU A 37 -12.89 11.06 -21.85
C LEU A 37 -14.15 11.23 -20.99
N PRO A 38 -15.36 10.99 -21.53
CA PRO A 38 -16.57 11.09 -20.74
C PRO A 38 -16.46 10.15 -19.54
N ARG A 39 -16.38 10.72 -18.33
CA ARG A 39 -16.32 10.00 -17.04
C ARG A 39 -17.32 8.85 -17.06
N THR A 40 -16.84 7.61 -17.02
CA THR A 40 -17.66 6.40 -16.87
C THR A 40 -18.15 6.23 -15.44
N GLY A 41 -18.61 7.31 -14.80
CA GLY A 41 -19.09 7.37 -13.41
C GLY A 41 -20.37 6.56 -13.12
N ARG A 42 -20.68 5.54 -13.91
CA ARG A 42 -21.83 4.64 -13.74
C ARG A 42 -21.45 3.16 -13.76
N VAL A 43 -20.22 2.80 -14.10
CA VAL A 43 -19.80 1.40 -14.09
C VAL A 43 -19.18 1.12 -12.72
N GLY A 44 -19.79 0.19 -11.99
CA GLY A 44 -19.23 -0.36 -10.78
C GLY A 44 -19.25 -1.88 -10.85
N PHE A 45 -18.22 -2.52 -10.34
CA PHE A 45 -18.10 -3.97 -10.31
C PHE A 45 -17.44 -4.41 -9.02
N ARG A 46 -17.63 -5.69 -8.70
CA ARG A 46 -17.08 -6.36 -7.52
C ARG A 46 -16.09 -7.43 -7.95
N ILE A 47 -15.05 -7.65 -7.16
CA ILE A 47 -14.10 -8.75 -7.33
C ILE A 47 -14.05 -9.50 -6.00
N GLY A 48 -14.12 -10.84 -6.07
CA GLY A 48 -13.96 -11.69 -4.90
C GLY A 48 -12.51 -11.65 -4.40
N LEU A 49 -12.38 -11.50 -3.08
CA LEU A 49 -11.13 -11.62 -2.34
C LEU A 49 -11.09 -12.92 -1.58
N THR A 50 -9.96 -13.61 -1.66
CA THR A 50 -9.68 -14.83 -0.89
C THR A 50 -8.42 -14.65 -0.08
N CYS A 51 -8.42 -15.08 1.18
CA CYS A 51 -7.20 -15.14 1.96
C CYS A 51 -6.25 -16.19 1.33
N VAL A 52 -4.94 -15.93 1.30
CA VAL A 52 -3.91 -16.82 0.70
C VAL A 52 -3.95 -18.23 1.26
N ASP A 53 -4.15 -18.35 2.57
CA ASP A 53 -4.18 -19.64 3.25
C ASP A 53 -5.63 -20.18 3.39
N HIS A 54 -6.58 -19.67 2.58
CA HIS A 54 -7.95 -20.16 2.50
C HIS A 54 -7.97 -21.68 2.20
N GLY A 55 -8.77 -22.42 2.95
CA GLY A 55 -8.91 -23.87 2.84
C GLY A 55 -7.76 -24.68 3.46
N ARG A 56 -6.74 -24.03 4.03
CA ARG A 56 -5.64 -24.73 4.71
C ARG A 56 -6.01 -25.01 6.16
N ASN A 57 -5.75 -26.23 6.61
CA ASN A 57 -6.00 -26.65 8.00
C ASN A 57 -4.83 -26.25 8.90
N LEU A 58 -4.66 -24.94 9.12
CA LEU A 58 -3.59 -24.34 9.93
C LEU A 58 -4.18 -23.54 11.10
N THR A 59 -3.46 -23.48 12.22
CA THR A 59 -3.88 -22.63 13.34
C THR A 59 -3.69 -21.15 13.00
N LYS A 60 -4.45 -20.24 13.64
CA LYS A 60 -4.30 -18.78 13.45
C LYS A 60 -2.84 -18.33 13.65
N PHE A 61 -2.14 -18.96 14.59
CA PHE A 61 -0.74 -18.68 14.86
C PHE A 61 0.20 -19.17 13.78
N GLN A 62 -0.02 -20.37 13.22
CA GLN A 62 0.76 -20.84 12.07
C GLN A 62 0.55 -19.95 10.84
N LEU A 63 -0.69 -19.51 10.61
CA LEU A 63 -1.01 -18.56 9.54
C LEU A 63 -0.26 -17.24 9.72
N ILE A 64 -0.21 -16.74 10.94
CA ILE A 64 0.49 -15.50 11.25
C ILE A 64 1.99 -15.70 11.25
N GLU A 65 2.53 -16.77 11.80
CA GLU A 65 3.96 -17.08 11.73
C GLU A 65 4.42 -17.12 10.29
N ARG A 66 3.63 -17.80 9.43
CA ARG A 66 3.85 -17.79 8.00
C ARG A 66 3.84 -16.37 7.48
N SER A 67 2.82 -15.55 7.81
CA SER A 67 2.67 -14.14 7.40
C SER A 67 3.75 -13.18 7.94
N VAL A 68 4.27 -13.41 9.14
CA VAL A 68 5.29 -12.59 9.79
C VAL A 68 6.68 -12.98 9.28
N ARG A 69 6.96 -14.27 9.10
CA ARG A 69 8.21 -14.73 8.46
C ARG A 69 8.34 -14.17 7.05
N ARG A 70 7.22 -14.19 6.34
CA ARG A 70 6.93 -13.50 5.09
C ARG A 70 7.25 -12.00 5.21
N GLY A 71 6.60 -11.30 6.14
CA GLY A 71 6.77 -9.85 6.35
C GLY A 71 8.07 -9.36 7.01
N LYS A 72 8.95 -10.20 7.58
CA LYS A 72 10.12 -9.74 8.37
C LYS A 72 11.35 -9.33 7.55
N LEU A 73 11.56 -9.91 6.37
CA LEU A 73 12.63 -9.48 5.45
C LEU A 73 12.45 -8.02 4.98
N ARG A 74 11.22 -7.51 5.11
CA ARG A 74 10.75 -6.15 4.80
C ARG A 74 11.32 -5.05 5.70
N LEU A 75 11.58 -5.34 6.99
CA LEU A 75 11.91 -4.32 8.00
C LEU A 75 13.37 -3.86 7.90
N GLU A 76 14.28 -4.77 7.58
CA GLU A 76 15.71 -4.49 7.59
C GLU A 76 16.11 -3.47 6.50
N ARG A 77 15.35 -3.39 5.39
CA ARG A 77 15.61 -2.47 4.28
C ARG A 77 14.80 -1.17 4.28
N LEU A 78 13.67 -1.12 4.99
CA LEU A 78 12.88 0.09 5.27
C LEU A 78 13.75 1.20 5.90
N ALA A 79 14.68 0.81 6.78
CA ALA A 79 15.67 1.70 7.39
C ALA A 79 16.56 2.40 6.35
N GLU A 80 17.00 1.65 5.35
CA GLU A 80 18.02 2.10 4.41
C GLU A 80 17.44 3.02 3.32
N LEU A 81 16.15 2.87 2.99
CA LEU A 81 15.46 3.68 1.98
C LEU A 81 15.01 5.05 2.48
N ALA A 82 14.80 5.22 3.78
CA ALA A 82 14.42 6.49 4.38
C ALA A 82 15.62 7.41 4.68
N THR A 83 16.86 6.95 4.42
CA THR A 83 18.07 7.76 4.58
C THR A 83 18.44 8.48 3.28
N PRO A 84 18.73 9.79 3.26
CA PRO A 84 18.97 10.54 2.02
C PRO A 84 20.32 10.25 1.36
N THR A 85 21.11 9.31 1.88
CA THR A 85 22.51 9.12 1.49
C THR A 85 22.82 7.66 1.19
N SER A 86 22.27 7.12 0.11
CA SER A 86 22.97 6.07 -0.61
C SER A 86 22.64 6.11 -2.10
N PRO A 87 23.62 6.33 -2.99
CA PRO A 87 23.43 6.20 -4.43
C PRO A 87 23.39 4.70 -4.78
N SER A 88 22.34 3.98 -4.37
CA SER A 88 22.16 2.61 -4.84
C SER A 88 21.56 2.66 -6.23
N LYS A 89 22.43 2.45 -7.23
CA LYS A 89 22.06 1.92 -8.55
C LYS A 89 21.16 0.70 -8.35
N GLY A 90 19.87 0.88 -8.50
CA GLY A 90 18.87 -0.15 -8.26
C GLY A 90 17.51 0.50 -8.20
N ILE A 91 16.69 0.16 -9.18
CA ILE A 91 15.30 0.59 -9.34
C ILE A 91 14.55 0.02 -8.15
N ARG A 92 14.02 0.88 -7.29
CA ARG A 92 13.26 0.45 -6.11
C ARG A 92 11.95 1.20 -6.14
N ALA A 93 10.85 0.48 -6.37
CA ALA A 93 9.58 1.02 -5.96
C ALA A 93 9.63 1.07 -4.42
N PRO A 94 9.23 2.16 -3.77
CA PRO A 94 9.12 2.20 -2.31
C PRO A 94 8.06 1.21 -1.78
N VAL A 95 7.43 0.48 -2.68
CA VAL A 95 6.30 -0.39 -2.43
C VAL A 95 6.79 -1.78 -2.16
N PHE A 96 6.23 -2.40 -1.15
CA PHE A 96 6.49 -3.75 -0.75
C PHE A 96 5.39 -4.65 -1.29
N SER A 97 5.70 -5.72 -2.01
CA SER A 97 4.83 -6.87 -1.94
C SER A 97 4.96 -7.29 -0.49
N GLY A 98 3.98 -7.03 0.36
CA GLY A 98 3.86 -7.99 1.44
C GLY A 98 3.39 -9.28 0.78
N ASP A 99 3.58 -10.36 1.50
CA ASP A 99 3.22 -11.69 1.06
C ASP A 99 1.70 -11.90 0.94
N GLY A 100 0.98 -10.79 0.84
CA GLY A 100 -0.18 -10.64 0.00
C GLY A 100 -1.29 -11.52 0.46
N GLU A 101 -1.77 -11.29 1.68
CA GLU A 101 -2.71 -12.20 2.30
C GLU A 101 -4.05 -12.28 1.58
N PHE A 102 -4.39 -11.30 0.73
CA PHE A 102 -5.66 -11.27 0.00
C PHE A 102 -5.42 -11.28 -1.50
N LEU A 103 -5.97 -12.28 -2.16
CA LEU A 103 -5.88 -12.50 -3.59
C LEU A 103 -7.17 -12.06 -4.28
N MET A 104 -7.01 -11.28 -5.35
CA MET A 104 -8.05 -10.96 -6.32
C MET A 104 -8.09 -12.05 -7.40
N ASN A 105 -9.28 -12.60 -7.63
CA ASN A 105 -9.50 -13.61 -8.66
C ASN A 105 -10.15 -12.97 -9.90
N PHE A 106 -9.53 -13.17 -11.06
CA PHE A 106 -9.99 -12.65 -12.35
C PHE A 106 -9.47 -13.52 -13.50
N THR A 107 -9.78 -13.16 -14.73
CA THR A 107 -9.21 -13.84 -15.90
C THR A 107 -8.56 -12.84 -16.86
N VAL A 108 -7.57 -13.32 -17.62
CA VAL A 108 -6.81 -12.53 -18.59
C VAL A 108 -6.80 -13.23 -19.94
N GLY A 109 -6.92 -12.45 -21.01
CA GLY A 109 -6.71 -12.88 -22.38
C GLY A 109 -7.94 -13.41 -23.10
N SER A 110 -7.74 -13.75 -24.37
CA SER A 110 -8.77 -14.35 -25.25
C SER A 110 -8.19 -15.56 -26.00
N PRO A 111 -8.46 -16.81 -25.56
CA PRO A 111 -9.43 -17.19 -24.53
C PRO A 111 -8.99 -16.81 -23.11
N ALA A 112 -9.97 -16.66 -22.22
CA ALA A 112 -9.77 -16.25 -20.84
C ALA A 112 -9.02 -17.32 -20.03
N VAL A 113 -7.97 -16.90 -19.32
CA VAL A 113 -7.15 -17.73 -18.44
C VAL A 113 -7.28 -17.22 -16.99
N PRO A 114 -7.54 -18.08 -15.99
CA PRO A 114 -7.68 -17.65 -14.61
C PRO A 114 -6.36 -17.15 -14.01
N VAL A 115 -6.45 -16.05 -13.28
CA VAL A 115 -5.36 -15.41 -12.54
C VAL A 115 -5.84 -15.13 -11.12
N SER A 116 -4.98 -15.41 -10.15
CA SER A 116 -5.17 -15.08 -8.74
C SER A 116 -3.98 -14.26 -8.30
N ALA A 117 -4.16 -12.98 -7.96
CA ALA A 117 -3.06 -12.05 -7.75
C ALA A 117 -3.26 -11.22 -6.49
N ILE A 118 -2.16 -10.88 -5.82
CA ILE A 118 -2.15 -10.14 -4.56
C ILE A 118 -2.78 -8.75 -4.74
N MET A 119 -3.72 -8.38 -3.88
CA MET A 119 -4.29 -7.03 -3.82
C MET A 119 -3.37 -6.10 -3.03
N ASP A 120 -2.86 -5.04 -3.65
CA ASP A 120 -1.88 -4.17 -3.00
C ASP A 120 -2.17 -2.67 -3.23
N THR A 121 -2.67 -1.99 -2.19
CA THR A 121 -2.81 -0.52 -2.18
C THR A 121 -1.49 0.21 -2.03
N GLY A 122 -0.40 -0.51 -1.77
CA GLY A 122 0.94 0.03 -1.74
C GLY A 122 1.51 0.30 -3.14
N SER A 123 1.13 -0.42 -4.21
CA SER A 123 1.84 -0.34 -5.52
C SER A 123 0.96 0.05 -6.68
N ASP A 124 1.63 0.44 -7.77
CA ASP A 124 0.98 0.72 -9.03
C ASP A 124 1.01 -0.49 -9.99
N LEU A 125 2.09 -1.27 -10.08
CA LEU A 125 2.20 -2.27 -11.14
C LEU A 125 1.19 -3.44 -11.00
N ILE A 126 0.33 -3.60 -12.00
CA ILE A 126 -0.39 -4.87 -12.25
C ILE A 126 0.55 -5.81 -13.02
N TRP A 127 0.74 -7.05 -12.56
CA TRP A 127 1.51 -8.05 -13.30
C TRP A 127 1.05 -9.47 -13.00
N THR A 128 1.30 -10.38 -13.95
CA THR A 128 1.15 -11.82 -13.77
C THR A 128 2.32 -12.57 -14.42
N GLN A 129 2.58 -13.78 -13.96
CA GLN A 129 3.64 -14.61 -14.48
C GLN A 129 3.30 -15.14 -15.89
N CYS A 130 4.23 -14.95 -16.83
CA CYS A 130 4.04 -15.29 -18.24
C CYS A 130 5.05 -16.29 -18.77
N MET A 131 4.65 -17.04 -19.80
CA MET A 131 5.56 -17.87 -20.59
C MET A 131 6.33 -17.04 -21.64
N PRO A 132 7.58 -17.43 -21.98
CA PRO A 132 8.38 -18.43 -21.28
C PRO A 132 8.87 -17.88 -19.94
N CYS A 133 8.66 -18.66 -18.88
CA CYS A 133 9.23 -18.32 -17.60
C CYS A 133 10.70 -18.75 -17.55
N THR A 134 11.58 -17.82 -17.14
CA THR A 134 13.02 -18.07 -16.98
C THR A 134 13.43 -18.35 -15.53
N LYS A 135 12.82 -17.66 -14.57
CA LYS A 135 13.05 -17.87 -13.13
C LYS A 135 11.78 -17.48 -12.39
N CYS A 136 11.01 -18.45 -11.94
CA CYS A 136 9.69 -18.25 -11.36
C CYS A 136 9.46 -19.16 -10.17
N PHE A 137 8.36 -18.92 -9.49
CA PHE A 137 7.79 -19.82 -8.52
C PHE A 137 6.63 -20.62 -9.13
N ASP A 138 6.33 -21.76 -8.50
CA ASP A 138 5.09 -22.47 -8.74
C ASP A 138 3.92 -21.63 -8.25
N GLN A 139 2.82 -21.64 -9.00
CA GLN A 139 1.63 -20.82 -8.74
C GLN A 139 0.36 -21.69 -8.81
N PRO A 140 -0.74 -21.28 -8.15
CA PRO A 140 -1.97 -22.07 -8.07
C PRO A 140 -2.80 -22.07 -9.36
N THR A 141 -2.59 -21.11 -10.26
CA THR A 141 -3.28 -21.01 -11.55
C THR A 141 -2.34 -21.32 -12.72
N PRO A 142 -2.82 -21.64 -13.93
CA PRO A 142 -1.96 -21.81 -15.10
C PRO A 142 -1.11 -20.55 -15.38
N VAL A 143 0.18 -20.72 -15.69
CA VAL A 143 1.05 -19.63 -16.14
C VAL A 143 0.49 -19.06 -17.44
N PHE A 144 0.33 -17.74 -17.52
CA PHE A 144 -0.28 -17.10 -18.68
C PHE A 144 0.62 -17.26 -19.92
N ASP A 145 0.05 -17.77 -21.01
CA ASP A 145 0.76 -17.95 -22.27
C ASP A 145 0.37 -16.82 -23.23
N PRO A 146 1.21 -15.78 -23.38
CA PRO A 146 0.85 -14.59 -24.14
C PRO A 146 0.64 -14.89 -25.63
N VAL A 147 1.21 -15.98 -26.17
CA VAL A 147 1.05 -16.37 -27.58
C VAL A 147 -0.36 -16.93 -27.85
N LYS A 148 -1.04 -17.45 -26.82
CA LYS A 148 -2.39 -18.01 -26.95
C LYS A 148 -3.48 -16.96 -26.87
N SER A 149 -3.18 -15.76 -26.38
CA SER A 149 -4.17 -14.69 -26.28
C SER A 149 -4.23 -13.87 -27.57
N SER A 150 -5.36 -13.98 -28.26
CA SER A 150 -5.63 -13.22 -29.49
C SER A 150 -5.82 -11.72 -29.27
N SER A 151 -6.14 -11.29 -28.03
CA SER A 151 -6.33 -9.89 -27.65
C SER A 151 -5.06 -9.21 -27.11
N LEU A 152 -3.99 -9.98 -26.86
CA LEU A 152 -2.74 -9.42 -26.34
C LEU A 152 -2.05 -8.51 -27.35
N ARG A 153 -1.59 -7.35 -26.90
CA ARG A 153 -0.75 -6.43 -27.67
C ARG A 153 0.42 -5.96 -26.82
N ASN A 154 1.60 -5.87 -27.41
CA ASN A 154 2.77 -5.34 -26.71
C ASN A 154 2.67 -3.82 -26.55
N ILE A 155 3.20 -3.30 -25.44
CA ILE A 155 3.35 -1.87 -25.22
C ILE A 155 4.63 -1.36 -25.90
N SER A 156 4.48 -0.32 -26.73
CA SER A 156 5.59 0.35 -27.40
C SER A 156 6.40 1.20 -26.42
N CYS A 157 7.69 1.40 -26.70
CA CYS A 157 8.54 2.25 -25.87
C CYS A 157 8.15 3.74 -25.83
N THR A 158 7.34 4.21 -26.78
CA THR A 158 6.84 5.59 -26.82
C THR A 158 5.53 5.76 -26.06
N SER A 159 5.06 4.72 -25.37
CA SER A 159 3.87 4.79 -24.52
C SER A 159 4.19 5.58 -23.26
N GLU A 160 3.29 6.45 -22.82
CA GLU A 160 3.41 7.20 -21.55
C GLU A 160 3.58 6.27 -20.35
N LEU A 161 2.94 5.09 -20.39
CA LEU A 161 3.07 4.01 -19.41
C LEU A 161 4.44 3.28 -19.44
N CYS A 162 5.41 3.77 -20.22
CA CYS A 162 6.76 3.23 -20.36
C CYS A 162 7.86 4.30 -20.18
N GLU A 163 7.54 5.42 -19.51
CA GLU A 163 8.44 6.58 -19.49
C GLU A 163 9.40 6.62 -18.32
N ASP A 164 9.11 5.93 -17.20
CA ASP A 164 10.00 5.93 -16.04
C ASP A 164 11.30 5.15 -16.36
N PRO A 165 12.45 5.83 -16.52
CA PRO A 165 13.70 5.18 -16.89
C PRO A 165 14.33 4.40 -15.73
N THR A 166 13.82 4.61 -14.51
CA THR A 166 14.14 3.73 -13.40
C THR A 166 13.40 2.43 -13.61
N VAL A 167 12.09 2.39 -13.82
CA VAL A 167 11.37 1.11 -13.95
C VAL A 167 11.61 0.41 -15.28
N PHE A 168 11.74 1.18 -16.36
CA PHE A 168 11.66 0.68 -17.72
C PHE A 168 12.96 0.76 -18.49
N LYS A 169 13.13 -0.20 -19.39
CA LYS A 169 14.16 -0.21 -20.43
C LYS A 169 13.51 -0.54 -21.75
N CYS A 170 13.67 0.36 -22.73
CA CYS A 170 13.30 0.05 -24.10
C CYS A 170 14.31 -0.92 -24.72
N ASP A 171 13.86 -2.11 -25.08
CA ASP A 171 14.64 -3.11 -25.82
C ASP A 171 13.67 -4.07 -26.52
N HIS A 172 13.39 -3.81 -27.80
CA HIS A 172 12.38 -4.53 -28.59
C HIS A 172 10.99 -4.55 -27.93
N GLY A 173 10.62 -3.45 -27.28
CA GLY A 173 9.41 -3.30 -26.47
C GLY A 173 9.71 -2.68 -25.11
N CYS A 174 8.66 -2.38 -24.35
CA CYS A 174 8.78 -1.84 -23.01
C CYS A 174 9.11 -2.94 -22.00
N LYS A 175 10.39 -3.11 -21.63
CA LYS A 175 10.79 -4.05 -20.58
C LYS A 175 10.80 -3.36 -19.23
N TYR A 176 10.48 -4.09 -18.16
CA TYR A 176 10.48 -3.55 -16.81
C TYR A 176 11.30 -4.43 -15.86
N LEU A 177 11.85 -3.79 -14.82
CA LEU A 177 12.27 -4.42 -13.58
C LEU A 177 11.58 -3.68 -12.45
N TYR A 178 10.71 -4.36 -11.73
CA TYR A 178 10.02 -3.82 -10.57
C TYR A 178 10.54 -4.55 -9.34
N ILE A 179 11.12 -3.80 -8.41
CA ILE A 179 11.62 -4.32 -7.14
C ILE A 179 10.73 -3.76 -6.05
N TYR A 180 10.21 -4.67 -5.26
CA TYR A 180 9.41 -4.35 -4.10
C TYR A 180 10.29 -4.19 -2.86
N GLY A 181 9.78 -3.49 -1.84
CA GLY A 181 10.53 -3.17 -0.63
C GLY A 181 10.78 -4.36 0.31
N ASP A 182 10.11 -5.50 0.10
CA ASP A 182 10.44 -6.81 0.71
C ASP A 182 11.55 -7.55 -0.07
N GLU A 183 12.16 -6.87 -1.05
CA GLU A 183 13.17 -7.38 -1.98
C GLU A 183 12.66 -8.40 -3.00
N SER A 184 11.36 -8.69 -3.00
CA SER A 184 10.79 -9.41 -4.12
C SER A 184 10.92 -8.56 -5.39
N SER A 185 10.94 -9.22 -6.53
CA SER A 185 11.03 -8.55 -7.81
C SER A 185 10.31 -9.30 -8.89
N THR A 186 9.81 -8.55 -9.85
CA THR A 186 9.34 -9.06 -11.12
C THR A 186 10.04 -8.33 -12.26
N ARG A 187 10.43 -9.11 -13.27
CA ARG A 187 11.07 -8.61 -14.48
C ARG A 187 10.38 -9.22 -15.68
N GLY A 188 10.08 -8.37 -16.65
CA GLY A 188 9.27 -8.76 -17.79
C GLY A 188 9.19 -7.69 -18.86
N TYR A 189 8.08 -7.72 -19.59
CA TYR A 189 7.71 -6.70 -20.55
C TYR A 189 6.26 -6.28 -20.35
N MET A 190 5.97 -5.02 -20.68
CA MET A 190 4.62 -4.47 -20.61
C MET A 190 3.82 -4.91 -21.83
N ALA A 191 2.62 -5.39 -21.56
CA ALA A 191 1.63 -5.74 -22.55
C ALA A 191 0.28 -5.15 -22.15
N LYS A 192 -0.68 -5.20 -23.07
CA LYS A 192 -2.08 -4.94 -22.77
C LYS A 192 -2.94 -6.08 -23.27
N ASP A 193 -3.97 -6.42 -22.52
CA ASP A 193 -4.90 -7.48 -22.87
C ASP A 193 -6.30 -7.21 -22.29
N THR A 194 -7.22 -8.13 -22.49
CA THR A 194 -8.56 -8.11 -21.90
C THR A 194 -8.53 -8.78 -20.53
N PHE A 195 -9.01 -8.07 -19.52
CA PHE A 195 -9.20 -8.59 -18.16
C PHE A 195 -10.69 -8.75 -17.92
N ILE A 196 -11.11 -9.85 -17.31
CA ILE A 196 -12.51 -10.07 -16.95
C ILE A 196 -12.59 -10.26 -15.43
N PHE A 197 -13.36 -9.37 -14.80
CA PHE A 197 -13.53 -9.27 -13.35
C PHE A 197 -14.96 -9.68 -12.94
N GLY A 198 -15.09 -10.34 -11.79
CA GLY A 198 -16.39 -10.67 -11.19
C GLY A 198 -17.36 -11.39 -12.14
N ASP A 199 -18.63 -10.98 -12.11
CA ASP A 199 -19.72 -11.67 -12.82
C ASP A 199 -19.72 -11.53 -14.34
N SER A 200 -18.86 -10.67 -14.93
CA SER A 200 -18.51 -10.55 -16.38
C SER A 200 -18.01 -9.13 -16.77
N ALA A 201 -17.40 -8.37 -15.85
CA ALA A 201 -16.87 -7.04 -16.18
C ALA A 201 -15.61 -7.18 -17.05
N SER A 202 -15.78 -7.11 -18.37
CA SER A 202 -14.71 -7.21 -19.35
C SER A 202 -14.11 -5.83 -19.63
N ILE A 203 -12.84 -5.65 -19.26
CA ILE A 203 -12.07 -4.44 -19.47
C ILE A 203 -11.00 -4.73 -20.51
N HIS A 204 -11.08 -4.05 -21.66
CA HIS A 204 -10.11 -4.20 -22.74
C HIS A 204 -8.92 -3.27 -22.54
N ASN A 205 -7.77 -3.68 -23.09
CA ASN A 205 -6.53 -2.88 -23.09
C ASN A 205 -5.98 -2.55 -21.69
N VAL A 206 -6.25 -3.38 -20.68
CA VAL A 206 -5.59 -3.24 -19.37
C VAL A 206 -4.11 -3.52 -19.57
N VAL A 207 -3.29 -2.55 -19.22
CA VAL A 207 -1.83 -2.59 -19.28
C VAL A 207 -1.29 -3.29 -18.04
N PHE A 208 -0.44 -4.28 -18.25
CA PHE A 208 0.13 -5.09 -17.18
C PHE A 208 1.52 -5.59 -17.56
N GLY A 209 2.29 -5.96 -16.54
CA GLY A 209 3.56 -6.63 -16.71
C GLY A 209 3.38 -8.13 -16.98
N CYS A 210 3.91 -8.63 -18.10
CA CYS A 210 4.12 -10.05 -18.30
C CYS A 210 5.46 -10.47 -17.66
N GLY A 211 5.41 -10.97 -16.43
CA GLY A 211 6.58 -11.29 -15.62
C GLY A 211 7.20 -12.64 -16.02
N VAL A 212 8.40 -12.62 -16.59
CA VAL A 212 9.14 -13.82 -17.03
C VAL A 212 10.25 -14.22 -16.05
N ASN A 213 10.56 -13.36 -15.09
CA ASN A 213 11.48 -13.62 -14.00
C ASN A 213 10.93 -12.97 -12.73
N ASN A 214 10.43 -13.78 -11.81
CA ASN A 214 9.76 -13.36 -10.58
C ASN A 214 10.44 -14.07 -9.39
N GLN A 215 10.86 -13.29 -8.41
CA GLN A 215 11.66 -13.74 -7.28
C GLN A 215 11.17 -13.08 -5.99
N GLY A 216 11.35 -13.77 -4.87
CA GLY A 216 10.93 -13.29 -3.55
C GLY A 216 10.06 -14.32 -2.84
N LEU A 217 10.04 -14.24 -1.51
CA LEU A 217 9.13 -15.04 -0.70
C LEU A 217 7.72 -14.41 -0.80
N GLY A 218 6.67 -15.21 -0.58
CA GLY A 218 5.28 -14.71 -0.56
C GLY A 218 4.56 -14.59 -1.90
N LEU A 219 5.27 -14.32 -3.00
CA LEU A 219 4.64 -14.22 -4.33
C LEU A 219 4.05 -15.55 -4.84
N ALA A 220 4.57 -16.68 -4.35
CA ALA A 220 4.17 -18.04 -4.75
C ALA A 220 2.75 -18.43 -4.33
N GLU A 221 2.14 -17.68 -3.41
CA GLU A 221 0.78 -17.94 -2.98
C GLU A 221 -0.26 -17.40 -4.00
N GLY A 222 0.17 -16.53 -4.90
CA GLY A 222 -0.60 -16.07 -6.06
C GLY A 222 0.13 -16.36 -7.37
N SER A 223 -0.28 -15.64 -8.42
CA SER A 223 0.26 -15.72 -9.79
C SER A 223 0.71 -14.34 -10.30
N GLY A 224 0.79 -13.36 -9.39
CA GLY A 224 1.03 -11.96 -9.70
C GLY A 224 0.55 -11.02 -8.60
N LEU A 225 0.47 -9.74 -8.92
CA LEU A 225 0.01 -8.67 -8.04
C LEU A 225 -0.83 -7.65 -8.84
N VAL A 226 -1.83 -7.07 -8.17
CA VAL A 226 -2.66 -5.97 -8.69
C VAL A 226 -2.42 -4.73 -7.84
N GLY A 227 -1.67 -3.78 -8.40
CA GLY A 227 -1.44 -2.49 -7.79
C GLY A 227 -2.70 -1.62 -7.80
N LEU A 228 -3.10 -1.15 -6.62
CA LEU A 228 -4.22 -0.24 -6.39
C LEU A 228 -3.77 1.15 -5.91
N GLY A 229 -2.49 1.48 -6.07
CA GLY A 229 -1.91 2.80 -5.80
C GLY A 229 -2.45 3.89 -6.72
N ARG A 230 -1.85 5.07 -6.63
CA ARG A 230 -2.31 6.29 -7.35
C ARG A 230 -1.51 6.59 -8.61
N GLY A 231 -0.51 5.78 -8.93
CA GLY A 231 0.31 5.95 -10.12
C GLY A 231 -0.35 5.34 -11.36
N PRO A 232 0.12 5.73 -12.56
CA PRO A 232 -0.55 5.44 -13.83
C PRO A 232 -0.60 3.95 -14.20
N LEU A 233 0.25 3.11 -13.59
CA LEU A 233 0.23 1.66 -13.81
C LEU A 233 -0.85 0.94 -12.98
N SER A 234 -1.44 1.60 -11.97
CA SER A 234 -2.45 1.01 -11.08
C SER A 234 -3.74 0.68 -11.81
N LEU A 235 -4.46 -0.33 -11.30
CA LEU A 235 -5.79 -0.65 -11.80
C LEU A 235 -6.75 0.52 -11.62
N VAL A 236 -6.63 1.23 -10.50
CA VAL A 236 -7.43 2.41 -10.17
C VAL A 236 -7.28 3.50 -11.24
N SER A 237 -6.04 3.83 -11.62
CA SER A 237 -5.79 4.87 -12.63
C SER A 237 -6.17 4.42 -14.04
N GLN A 238 -5.88 3.16 -14.39
CA GLN A 238 -6.21 2.63 -15.73
C GLN A 238 -7.72 2.50 -15.99
N LEU A 239 -8.51 2.31 -14.93
CA LEU A 239 -9.97 2.27 -15.01
C LEU A 239 -10.64 3.65 -14.94
N ASP A 240 -9.88 4.73 -14.70
CA ASP A 240 -10.39 6.08 -14.51
C ASP A 240 -11.50 6.14 -13.45
N ILE A 241 -11.24 5.50 -12.30
CA ILE A 241 -12.20 5.45 -11.19
C ILE A 241 -11.77 6.35 -10.03
N ASP A 242 -12.75 7.09 -9.53
CA ASP A 242 -12.53 8.03 -8.43
C ASP A 242 -12.75 7.39 -7.05
N LYS A 243 -13.32 6.17 -6.99
CA LYS A 243 -13.61 5.48 -5.71
C LYS A 243 -13.39 3.97 -5.83
N PHE A 244 -12.83 3.40 -4.78
CA PHE A 244 -12.80 1.96 -4.57
C PHE A 244 -12.86 1.65 -3.07
N SER A 245 -13.35 0.47 -2.72
CA SER A 245 -13.35 0.00 -1.34
C SER A 245 -13.06 -1.48 -1.27
N TYR A 246 -12.51 -1.93 -0.17
CA TYR A 246 -12.35 -3.36 0.11
C TYR A 246 -12.73 -3.67 1.55
N CYS A 247 -13.03 -4.93 1.80
CA CYS A 247 -13.31 -5.43 3.14
C CYS A 247 -12.57 -6.74 3.31
N LEU A 248 -11.65 -6.81 4.28
CA LEU A 248 -10.81 -7.99 4.49
C LEU A 248 -11.41 -8.87 5.59
N THR A 249 -11.61 -10.15 5.32
CA THR A 249 -12.03 -11.11 6.36
C THR A 249 -10.93 -11.34 7.40
N SER A 250 -11.30 -11.80 8.58
CA SER A 250 -10.31 -12.11 9.61
C SER A 250 -9.33 -13.20 9.14
N MET A 251 -8.06 -13.07 9.53
CA MET A 251 -7.08 -14.12 9.27
C MET A 251 -7.49 -15.44 9.95
N GLY A 252 -7.45 -16.53 9.17
CA GLY A 252 -7.87 -17.86 9.61
C GLY A 252 -9.34 -18.19 9.36
N GLU A 253 -10.15 -17.24 8.89
CA GLU A 253 -11.47 -17.56 8.39
C GLU A 253 -11.38 -18.16 6.98
N ASN A 254 -12.00 -19.33 6.80
CA ASN A 254 -12.18 -19.94 5.48
C ASN A 254 -13.37 -19.30 4.75
N LYS A 255 -13.33 -17.97 4.59
CA LYS A 255 -14.39 -17.17 3.98
C LYS A 255 -13.81 -16.24 2.92
N THR A 256 -14.67 -15.86 2.00
CA THR A 256 -14.37 -14.90 0.94
C THR A 256 -14.91 -13.52 1.30
N SER A 257 -14.33 -12.48 0.71
CA SER A 257 -14.80 -11.11 0.82
C SER A 257 -14.75 -10.41 -0.53
N GLN A 258 -14.83 -9.08 -0.58
CA GLN A 258 -14.93 -8.34 -1.83
C GLN A 258 -14.10 -7.05 -1.83
N VAL A 259 -13.63 -6.69 -3.03
CA VAL A 259 -13.24 -5.34 -3.41
C VAL A 259 -14.23 -4.81 -4.43
N LEU A 260 -14.57 -3.53 -4.31
CA LEU A 260 -15.65 -2.86 -5.02
C LEU A 260 -15.08 -1.61 -5.68
N PHE A 261 -15.42 -1.40 -6.94
CA PHE A 261 -14.89 -0.30 -7.73
C PHE A 261 -16.00 0.60 -8.27
N GLY A 262 -15.69 1.87 -8.47
CA GLY A 262 -16.58 2.85 -9.08
C GLY A 262 -17.87 3.03 -8.28
N ALA A 263 -19.02 2.94 -8.96
CA ALA A 263 -20.33 3.17 -8.34
C ALA A 263 -20.70 2.19 -7.21
N LEU A 264 -20.02 1.03 -7.10
CA LEU A 264 -20.23 0.07 -6.03
C LEU A 264 -19.31 0.28 -4.82
N ALA A 265 -18.34 1.18 -4.90
CA ALA A 265 -17.34 1.40 -3.85
C ALA A 265 -17.92 1.98 -2.56
N ASP A 266 -18.86 2.93 -2.65
CA ASP A 266 -19.58 3.42 -1.48
C ASP A 266 -20.88 2.62 -1.32
N LEU A 267 -20.75 1.44 -0.71
CA LEU A 267 -21.91 0.77 -0.16
C LEU A 267 -22.49 1.70 0.89
N ASN A 268 -23.74 2.14 0.72
CA ASN A 268 -24.48 3.03 1.62
C ASN A 268 -24.80 2.38 3.00
N TYR A 269 -23.89 1.53 3.49
CA TYR A 269 -23.93 0.65 4.64
C TYR A 269 -24.00 1.43 5.97
N SER A 270 -23.56 2.69 5.97
CA SER A 270 -23.67 3.57 7.13
C SER A 270 -25.12 3.95 7.45
N ALA A 271 -26.01 4.00 6.46
CA ALA A 271 -27.40 4.39 6.67
C ALA A 271 -28.26 3.27 7.28
N THR A 272 -27.84 2.00 7.13
CA THR A 272 -28.63 0.83 7.52
C THR A 272 -28.08 0.08 8.74
N SER A 273 -26.80 0.24 9.10
CA SER A 273 -26.17 -0.56 10.17
C SER A 273 -26.02 0.14 11.53
N GLY A 274 -26.25 1.45 11.63
CA GLY A 274 -26.04 2.22 12.86
C GLY A 274 -24.57 2.30 13.33
N LYS A 275 -23.63 1.82 12.50
CA LYS A 275 -22.20 1.81 12.80
C LYS A 275 -21.55 3.13 12.41
N THR A 276 -20.60 3.59 13.23
CA THR A 276 -19.91 4.87 13.01
C THR A 276 -18.84 4.72 11.93
N ARG A 277 -18.95 5.52 10.87
CA ARG A 277 -17.93 5.67 9.83
C ARG A 277 -16.86 6.66 10.29
N SER A 278 -15.60 6.22 10.34
CA SER A 278 -14.44 7.05 10.68
C SER A 278 -13.78 7.54 9.40
N THR A 279 -13.78 8.85 9.13
CA THR A 279 -13.27 9.42 7.87
C THR A 279 -12.11 10.36 8.13
N THR A 280 -11.01 10.21 7.40
CA THR A 280 -9.84 11.09 7.51
C THR A 280 -9.34 11.52 6.13
N PRO A 281 -8.79 12.74 5.98
CA PRO A 281 -8.21 13.18 4.72
C PRO A 281 -6.99 12.35 4.32
N LEU A 282 -6.88 12.08 3.02
CA LEU A 282 -5.65 11.64 2.40
C LEU A 282 -4.68 12.83 2.33
N VAL A 283 -3.40 12.55 2.55
CA VAL A 283 -2.32 13.53 2.51
C VAL A 283 -1.41 13.19 1.33
N GLN A 284 -0.90 14.21 0.65
CA GLN A 284 0.02 14.03 -0.46
C GLN A 284 1.46 13.97 0.05
N ASN A 285 2.27 13.07 -0.51
CA ASN A 285 3.71 13.10 -0.39
C ASN A 285 4.31 13.40 -1.77
N PRO A 286 4.97 14.56 -1.97
CA PRO A 286 5.51 14.91 -3.28
C PRO A 286 6.64 13.99 -3.74
N PHE A 287 7.27 13.25 -2.83
CA PHE A 287 8.34 12.30 -3.14
C PHE A 287 7.80 10.90 -3.44
N GLN A 288 6.60 10.57 -2.96
CA GLN A 288 5.95 9.28 -3.14
C GLN A 288 4.43 9.45 -3.35
N PRO A 289 4.02 10.04 -4.49
CA PRO A 289 2.63 10.42 -4.74
C PRO A 289 1.70 9.22 -4.95
N SER A 290 2.24 8.04 -5.25
CA SER A 290 1.46 6.81 -5.46
C SER A 290 0.77 6.29 -4.20
N PHE A 291 1.25 6.63 -3.01
CA PHE A 291 0.72 6.08 -1.76
C PHE A 291 -0.48 6.84 -1.21
N TYR A 292 -1.33 6.11 -0.49
CA TYR A 292 -2.42 6.68 0.31
C TYR A 292 -1.91 7.01 1.72
N TYR A 293 -1.43 8.25 1.92
CA TYR A 293 -1.02 8.69 3.26
C TYR A 293 -2.20 9.21 4.08
N VAL A 294 -2.17 8.94 5.38
CA VAL A 294 -3.02 9.53 6.40
C VAL A 294 -2.19 10.14 7.51
N SER A 295 -2.78 11.10 8.24
CA SER A 295 -2.08 11.75 9.35
C SER A 295 -2.44 11.12 10.69
N LEU A 296 -1.52 10.36 11.29
CA LEU A 296 -1.68 9.81 12.63
C LEU A 296 -1.27 10.85 13.69
N LYS A 297 -2.23 11.40 14.43
CA LYS A 297 -2.00 12.45 15.45
C LYS A 297 -1.66 11.92 16.82
N GLY A 298 -2.07 10.70 17.14
CA GLY A 298 -1.89 10.08 18.44
C GLY A 298 -2.39 8.64 18.45
N ILE A 299 -2.01 7.91 19.50
CA ILE A 299 -2.53 6.57 19.79
C ILE A 299 -2.98 6.57 21.26
N THR A 300 -4.10 5.94 21.58
CA THR A 300 -4.52 5.71 22.96
C THR A 300 -4.57 4.21 23.24
N VAL A 301 -3.94 3.80 24.32
CA VAL A 301 -3.95 2.43 24.86
C VAL A 301 -4.68 2.46 26.20
N GLY A 302 -5.81 1.76 26.30
CA GLY A 302 -6.73 1.85 27.43
C GLY A 302 -7.22 3.29 27.62
N LYS A 303 -6.68 3.97 28.64
CA LYS A 303 -6.98 5.39 28.94
C LYS A 303 -5.78 6.32 28.73
N THR A 304 -4.62 5.78 28.35
CA THR A 304 -3.37 6.52 28.24
C THR A 304 -3.10 6.91 26.80
N ARG A 305 -2.88 8.20 26.55
CA ARG A 305 -2.49 8.69 25.22
C ARG A 305 -0.98 8.61 25.04
N VAL A 306 -0.55 7.78 24.10
CA VAL A 306 0.83 7.63 23.65
C VAL A 306 1.20 8.81 22.75
N ARG A 307 2.39 9.37 22.97
CA ARG A 307 2.90 10.52 22.20
C ARG A 307 3.32 10.07 20.80
N VAL A 308 2.72 10.68 19.77
CA VAL A 308 3.24 10.61 18.39
C VAL A 308 4.01 11.90 18.08
N PRO A 309 5.33 11.83 17.78
CA PRO A 309 6.15 12.99 17.44
C PRO A 309 5.58 13.77 16.26
N LYS A 310 5.59 15.11 16.30
CA LYS A 310 5.02 15.93 15.21
C LYS A 310 5.65 15.65 13.83
N SER A 311 6.93 15.30 13.81
CA SER A 311 7.70 14.98 12.60
C SER A 311 7.21 13.72 11.88
N THR A 312 6.57 12.79 12.59
CA THR A 312 6.15 11.49 12.03
C THR A 312 4.66 11.45 11.69
N ARG A 313 3.88 12.45 12.15
CA ARG A 313 2.41 12.47 11.99
C ARG A 313 1.93 12.59 10.55
N LYS A 314 2.74 13.10 9.65
CA LYS A 314 2.40 13.31 8.23
C LYS A 314 3.69 13.39 7.41
N PRO A 315 3.63 13.18 6.08
CA PRO A 315 4.78 13.36 5.22
C PRO A 315 5.40 14.76 5.35
N ASN A 316 6.72 14.81 5.37
CA ASN A 316 7.49 16.03 5.36
C ASN A 316 7.67 16.51 3.91
N ASN A 317 7.20 17.72 3.61
CA ASN A 317 7.24 18.27 2.26
C ASN A 317 8.66 18.54 1.71
N LYS A 318 9.71 18.48 2.55
CA LYS A 318 11.09 18.74 2.15
C LYS A 318 11.88 17.50 1.75
N ASP A 319 11.56 16.36 2.34
CA ASP A 319 12.33 15.11 2.18
C ASP A 319 11.45 13.85 2.07
N GLY A 320 10.14 13.97 2.18
CA GLY A 320 9.18 12.88 2.06
C GLY A 320 9.10 11.95 3.27
N SER A 321 9.86 12.21 4.34
CA SER A 321 9.89 11.37 5.54
C SER A 321 8.61 11.47 6.38
N GLY A 322 8.34 10.44 7.20
CA GLY A 322 7.20 10.41 8.10
C GLY A 322 5.87 10.08 7.42
N GLY A 323 4.78 10.23 8.18
CA GLY A 323 3.44 9.84 7.75
C GLY A 323 3.15 8.36 7.93
N MET A 324 1.89 8.00 7.67
CA MET A 324 1.41 6.64 7.68
C MET A 324 0.73 6.33 6.37
N ILE A 325 1.09 5.23 5.70
CA ILE A 325 0.40 4.76 4.47
C ILE A 325 -0.60 3.66 4.80
N LEU A 326 -1.66 3.53 4.00
CA LEU A 326 -2.54 2.37 4.00
C LEU A 326 -2.03 1.35 2.99
N ASP A 327 -1.72 0.15 3.46
CA ASP A 327 -1.10 -0.89 2.63
C ASP A 327 -1.76 -2.24 2.91
N SER A 328 -2.65 -2.66 2.01
CA SER A 328 -3.33 -3.96 2.05
C SER A 328 -2.40 -5.13 1.74
N GLY A 329 -1.31 -4.87 1.02
CA GLY A 329 -0.29 -5.87 0.71
C GLY A 329 0.48 -6.29 1.95
N THR A 330 0.49 -5.46 3.00
CA THR A 330 1.30 -5.65 4.21
C THR A 330 0.53 -6.29 5.35
N THR A 331 1.06 -7.37 5.92
CA THR A 331 0.45 -8.03 7.09
C THR A 331 0.34 -7.13 8.34
N LEU A 332 1.49 -6.77 8.93
CA LEU A 332 1.54 -6.08 10.22
C LEU A 332 1.40 -4.57 10.07
N THR A 333 0.91 -3.93 11.12
CA THR A 333 1.06 -2.46 11.23
C THR A 333 2.48 -2.14 11.67
N TYR A 334 3.18 -1.32 10.90
CA TYR A 334 4.52 -0.84 11.24
C TYR A 334 4.43 0.60 11.71
N LEU A 335 5.04 0.92 12.83
CA LEU A 335 5.04 2.27 13.40
C LEU A 335 6.47 2.78 13.49
N ASP A 336 6.64 4.08 13.29
CA ASP A 336 7.88 4.78 13.63
C ASP A 336 8.46 4.28 14.96
N GLU A 337 9.78 4.04 15.00
CA GLU A 337 10.45 3.31 16.07
C GLU A 337 10.17 3.90 17.47
N ASP A 338 10.20 5.22 17.60
CA ASP A 338 9.88 5.92 18.86
C ASP A 338 8.42 5.72 19.26
N VAL A 339 7.51 5.78 18.29
CA VAL A 339 6.07 5.56 18.51
C VAL A 339 5.82 4.12 18.95
N PHE A 340 6.43 3.15 18.28
CA PHE A 340 6.30 1.74 18.63
C PHE A 340 6.90 1.42 20.00
N GLY A 341 8.07 1.99 20.32
CA GLY A 341 8.70 1.84 21.63
C GLY A 341 7.82 2.35 22.76
N ALA A 342 7.18 3.51 22.57
CA ALA A 342 6.23 4.06 23.54
C ALA A 342 4.95 3.22 23.65
N LEU A 343 4.44 2.71 22.52
CA LEU A 343 3.28 1.82 22.48
C LEU A 343 3.54 0.52 23.25
N LYS A 344 4.69 -0.12 22.99
CA LYS A 344 5.12 -1.34 23.68
C LYS A 344 5.15 -1.14 25.20
N LYS A 345 5.78 -0.06 25.66
CA LYS A 345 5.86 0.27 27.08
C LYS A 345 4.47 0.38 27.71
N GLU A 346 3.53 1.02 27.02
CA GLU A 346 2.18 1.20 27.54
C GLU A 346 1.43 -0.14 27.62
N PHE A 347 1.47 -0.98 26.58
CA PHE A 347 0.89 -2.32 26.62
C PHE A 347 1.51 -3.17 27.73
N THR A 348 2.84 -3.18 27.87
CA THR A 348 3.52 -3.90 28.95
C THR A 348 3.08 -3.44 30.33
N SER A 349 2.77 -2.15 30.50
CA SER A 349 2.34 -1.61 31.79
C SER A 349 0.89 -1.96 32.17
N GLN A 350 0.02 -2.16 31.17
CA GLN A 350 -1.41 -2.41 31.38
C GLN A 350 -1.80 -3.89 31.34
N MET A 351 -1.05 -4.71 30.60
CA MET A 351 -1.28 -6.15 30.53
C MET A 351 -0.96 -6.82 31.87
N LYS A 352 -1.87 -7.65 32.36
CA LYS A 352 -1.69 -8.43 33.61
C LYS A 352 -0.94 -9.75 33.39
N LEU A 353 -0.19 -9.85 32.29
CA LEU A 353 0.55 -11.03 31.88
C LEU A 353 2.05 -10.73 31.87
N GLY A 354 2.86 -11.75 32.12
CA GLY A 354 4.32 -11.63 31.98
C GLY A 354 4.71 -11.48 30.51
N VAL A 355 5.64 -10.58 30.20
CA VAL A 355 6.23 -10.48 28.87
C VAL A 355 6.95 -11.79 28.56
N SER A 356 6.64 -12.39 27.42
CA SER A 356 7.23 -13.65 27.00
C SER A 356 8.72 -13.49 26.75
N LYS A 357 9.53 -14.35 27.36
CA LYS A 357 10.99 -14.37 27.18
C LYS A 357 11.43 -15.15 25.96
N ARG A 358 10.49 -15.77 25.23
CA ARG A 358 10.82 -16.53 24.01
C ARG A 358 11.16 -15.54 22.91
N PRO A 359 12.45 -15.46 22.50
CA PRO A 359 12.87 -14.48 21.50
C PRO A 359 12.09 -14.73 20.22
N GLY A 360 11.36 -13.72 19.74
CA GLY A 360 10.67 -13.78 18.45
C GLY A 360 9.72 -14.97 18.30
N ALA A 361 8.88 -15.26 19.31
CA ALA A 361 8.01 -16.44 19.36
C ALA A 361 7.30 -16.80 18.04
N ILE A 362 6.95 -15.81 17.21
CA ILE A 362 6.55 -15.93 15.78
C ILE A 362 7.10 -14.81 14.91
N GLY A 363 8.17 -14.18 15.36
CA GLY A 363 8.69 -12.97 14.74
C GLY A 363 7.96 -11.68 15.13
N LEU A 364 7.07 -11.68 16.11
CA LEU A 364 6.49 -10.45 16.68
C LEU A 364 7.35 -9.90 17.83
N ASP A 365 7.33 -8.57 17.99
CA ASP A 365 8.26 -7.84 18.88
C ASP A 365 7.78 -7.72 20.34
N LEU A 366 6.48 -7.90 20.60
CA LEU A 366 5.91 -7.88 21.95
C LEU A 366 4.87 -8.99 22.10
N CYS A 367 5.18 -9.94 22.97
CA CYS A 367 4.30 -11.06 23.33
C CYS A 367 4.21 -11.21 24.85
N PHE A 368 3.10 -11.75 25.31
CA PHE A 368 2.81 -12.05 26.71
C PHE A 368 2.51 -13.54 26.86
N ASP A 369 3.04 -14.18 27.90
CA ASP A 369 2.77 -15.59 28.16
C ASP A 369 1.34 -15.76 28.68
N LEU A 370 0.58 -16.66 28.05
CA LEU A 370 -0.75 -17.08 28.48
C LEU A 370 -0.59 -18.25 29.47
N PRO A 371 -1.14 -18.16 30.70
CA PRO A 371 -1.11 -19.25 31.67
C PRO A 371 -1.84 -20.49 31.17
N THR A 372 -1.45 -21.67 31.65
CA THR A 372 -2.06 -22.95 31.25
C THR A 372 -3.53 -23.10 31.63
N THR A 373 -3.99 -22.29 32.59
CA THR A 373 -5.35 -22.32 33.15
C THR A 373 -6.25 -21.21 32.61
N THR A 374 -5.76 -20.35 31.71
CA THR A 374 -6.47 -19.16 31.25
C THR A 374 -6.74 -19.26 29.75
N ASP A 375 -8.02 -19.18 29.37
CA ASP A 375 -8.40 -19.08 27.97
C ASP A 375 -8.04 -17.67 27.43
N VAL A 376 -7.69 -17.58 26.15
CA VAL A 376 -7.40 -16.29 25.51
C VAL A 376 -8.55 -15.29 25.65
N SER A 377 -9.80 -15.76 25.55
CA SER A 377 -10.99 -14.93 25.65
C SER A 377 -11.19 -14.29 27.03
N GLU A 378 -10.51 -14.80 28.05
CA GLU A 378 -10.51 -14.25 29.41
C GLU A 378 -9.41 -13.20 29.63
N VAL A 379 -8.49 -13.05 28.68
CA VAL A 379 -7.40 -12.06 28.76
C VAL A 379 -7.96 -10.67 28.48
N ALA A 380 -8.01 -9.83 29.50
CA ALA A 380 -8.33 -8.42 29.32
C ALA A 380 -7.20 -7.69 28.58
N VAL A 381 -7.47 -7.32 27.33
CA VAL A 381 -6.56 -6.54 26.48
C VAL A 381 -6.90 -5.05 26.59
N PRO A 382 -5.90 -4.15 26.74
CA PRO A 382 -6.12 -2.72 26.64
C PRO A 382 -6.70 -2.33 25.28
N LYS A 383 -7.82 -1.60 25.28
CA LYS A 383 -8.40 -1.02 24.06
C LYS A 383 -7.37 -0.19 23.30
N LEU A 384 -7.36 -0.29 21.98
CA LEU A 384 -6.48 0.49 21.12
C LEU A 384 -7.28 1.45 20.24
N LYS A 385 -6.91 2.72 20.26
CA LYS A 385 -7.52 3.77 19.42
C LYS A 385 -6.46 4.55 18.67
N LEU A 386 -6.58 4.61 17.35
CA LEU A 386 -5.77 5.46 16.49
C LEU A 386 -6.50 6.79 16.30
N HIS A 387 -5.79 7.89 16.55
CA HIS A 387 -6.32 9.24 16.35
C HIS A 387 -5.77 9.78 15.03
N PHE A 388 -6.55 9.68 13.96
CA PHE A 388 -6.22 10.30 12.68
C PHE A 388 -6.61 11.79 12.67
N GLU A 389 -6.24 12.51 11.61
CA GLU A 389 -6.72 13.88 11.44
C GLU A 389 -8.23 13.88 11.26
N GLY A 390 -8.94 14.58 12.15
CA GLY A 390 -10.39 14.74 12.08
C GLY A 390 -11.22 13.53 12.52
N SER A 391 -10.61 12.39 12.84
CA SER A 391 -11.35 11.18 13.21
C SER A 391 -10.58 10.22 14.08
N ASP A 392 -11.32 9.46 14.89
CA ASP A 392 -10.81 8.39 15.75
C ASP A 392 -11.22 7.03 15.19
N LEU A 393 -10.33 6.06 15.26
CA LEU A 393 -10.60 4.66 14.92
C LEU A 393 -10.23 3.78 16.13
N GLU A 394 -11.25 3.29 16.84
CA GLU A 394 -11.09 2.24 17.84
C GLU A 394 -11.02 0.90 17.11
N LEU A 395 -9.91 0.17 17.28
CA LEU A 395 -9.72 -1.12 16.63
C LEU A 395 -10.32 -2.24 17.49
N PRO A 396 -10.98 -3.23 16.88
CA PRO A 396 -11.30 -4.50 17.54
C PRO A 396 -10.02 -5.20 18.03
N GLU A 397 -10.11 -6.00 19.09
CA GLU A 397 -8.94 -6.67 19.69
C GLU A 397 -8.23 -7.58 18.68
N GLU A 398 -9.00 -8.27 17.84
CA GLU A 398 -8.50 -9.14 16.78
C GLU A 398 -7.71 -8.42 15.67
N ASN A 399 -7.85 -7.09 15.58
CA ASN A 399 -7.15 -6.24 14.61
C ASN A 399 -5.77 -5.76 15.11
N TYR A 400 -5.40 -6.03 16.36
CA TYR A 400 -4.08 -5.68 16.88
C TYR A 400 -3.47 -6.69 17.85
N MET A 401 -4.23 -7.68 18.32
CA MET A 401 -3.73 -8.78 19.14
C MET A 401 -3.88 -10.12 18.44
N ILE A 402 -2.85 -10.93 18.58
CA ILE A 402 -2.74 -12.26 18.01
C ILE A 402 -2.50 -13.21 19.16
N ALA A 403 -3.31 -14.26 19.26
CA ALA A 403 -3.17 -15.24 20.31
C ALA A 403 -3.03 -16.64 19.75
N ASP A 404 -2.32 -17.46 20.51
CA ASP A 404 -2.20 -18.90 20.28
C ASP A 404 -2.12 -19.64 21.59
N SER A 405 -2.76 -20.79 21.64
CA SER A 405 -2.67 -21.75 22.73
C SER A 405 -1.95 -23.00 22.23
N TRP A 406 -1.08 -23.59 23.04
CA TRP A 406 -0.43 -24.85 22.66
C TRP A 406 -1.17 -26.06 23.20
N ASP A 407 -0.94 -27.19 22.52
CA ASP A 407 -1.37 -28.50 22.99
C ASP A 407 -0.74 -28.80 24.37
N GLY A 408 -1.58 -29.11 25.37
CA GLY A 408 -1.16 -29.31 26.76
C GLY A 408 -1.28 -28.07 27.66
N GLY A 409 -1.79 -26.96 27.12
CA GLY A 409 -2.14 -25.75 27.86
C GLY A 409 -1.07 -24.64 27.76
N GLY A 410 -1.54 -23.41 27.96
CA GLY A 410 -0.72 -22.20 27.91
C GLY A 410 -0.65 -21.65 26.50
N GLY A 411 0.10 -20.57 26.30
CA GLY A 411 0.08 -19.89 25.02
C GLY A 411 0.86 -18.59 24.98
N VAL A 412 0.66 -17.82 23.92
CA VAL A 412 1.09 -16.42 23.83
C VAL A 412 -0.03 -15.54 23.33
N VAL A 413 -0.02 -14.28 23.76
CA VAL A 413 -0.80 -13.19 23.17
C VAL A 413 0.18 -12.09 22.76
N CYS A 414 0.23 -11.74 21.49
CA CYS A 414 1.22 -10.87 20.88
C CYS A 414 0.57 -9.67 20.19
N LEU A 415 1.27 -8.55 20.20
CA LEU A 415 0.88 -7.36 19.45
C LEU A 415 1.19 -7.55 17.96
N ALA A 416 0.20 -7.34 17.09
CA ALA A 416 0.29 -7.42 15.63
C ALA A 416 0.94 -6.18 15.00
N MET A 417 1.95 -5.62 15.67
CA MET A 417 2.62 -4.40 15.29
C MET A 417 4.13 -4.52 15.50
N ALA A 418 4.90 -3.79 14.70
CA ALA A 418 6.35 -3.78 14.76
C ALA A 418 6.92 -2.36 14.56
N ALA A 419 8.19 -2.18 14.93
CA ALA A 419 8.91 -0.94 14.63
C ALA A 419 9.15 -0.81 13.12
N SER A 420 9.23 0.43 12.63
CA SER A 420 9.71 0.81 11.31
C SER A 420 10.97 1.66 11.48
N SER A 421 12.07 1.19 10.93
CA SER A 421 13.41 1.76 11.07
C SER A 421 13.68 2.96 10.13
N GLY A 422 12.68 3.43 9.38
CA GLY A 422 12.79 4.54 8.41
C GLY A 422 11.79 5.67 8.61
N GLY A 423 11.10 5.74 9.75
CA GLY A 423 10.14 6.81 10.07
C GLY A 423 8.82 6.80 9.29
N LEU A 424 8.72 6.05 8.18
CA LEU A 424 7.46 5.75 7.51
C LEU A 424 6.67 4.72 8.32
N SER A 425 5.44 5.05 8.71
CA SER A 425 4.51 4.10 9.32
C SER A 425 3.61 3.47 8.25
N ILE A 426 3.09 2.27 8.52
CA ILE A 426 2.25 1.50 7.63
C ILE A 426 1.07 0.97 8.44
N PHE A 427 -0.15 1.29 8.02
CA PHE A 427 -1.37 0.68 8.53
C PHE A 427 -1.59 -0.62 7.74
N GLY A 428 -1.22 -1.75 8.34
CA GLY A 428 -1.24 -3.07 7.69
C GLY A 428 -2.63 -3.70 7.66
N ASN A 429 -2.73 -4.83 7.00
CA ASN A 429 -3.99 -5.48 6.67
C ASN A 429 -4.71 -6.08 7.89
N ILE A 430 -4.01 -6.58 8.93
CA ILE A 430 -4.64 -7.12 10.15
C ILE A 430 -5.46 -6.03 10.82
N ALA A 431 -4.92 -4.81 10.84
CA ALA A 431 -5.61 -3.68 11.43
C ALA A 431 -6.82 -3.22 10.59
N GLN A 432 -6.89 -3.64 9.32
CA GLN A 432 -7.96 -3.34 8.36
C GLN A 432 -9.02 -4.45 8.27
N GLN A 433 -8.85 -5.60 8.94
CA GLN A 433 -9.81 -6.71 8.90
C GLN A 433 -11.17 -6.31 9.50
N ASN A 434 -12.25 -6.82 8.93
CA ASN A 434 -13.64 -6.47 9.30
C ASN A 434 -13.93 -4.96 9.31
N LEU A 435 -13.19 -4.20 8.49
CA LEU A 435 -13.48 -2.81 8.17
C LEU A 435 -13.72 -2.72 6.66
N LEU A 436 -14.83 -2.10 6.26
CA LEU A 436 -14.97 -1.59 4.89
C LEU A 436 -14.09 -0.33 4.80
N VAL A 437 -12.99 -0.44 4.06
CA VAL A 437 -12.04 0.64 3.81
C VAL A 437 -12.37 1.25 2.47
N LEU A 438 -12.92 2.47 2.47
CA LEU A 438 -13.32 3.19 1.26
C LEU A 438 -12.33 4.31 0.98
N HIS A 439 -11.67 4.22 -0.18
CA HIS A 439 -10.85 5.27 -0.76
C HIS A 439 -11.72 6.12 -1.68
N ASP A 440 -11.91 7.38 -1.30
CA ASP A 440 -12.62 8.39 -2.09
C ASP A 440 -11.61 9.39 -2.63
N LEU A 441 -11.19 9.19 -3.88
CA LEU A 441 -10.13 9.97 -4.51
C LEU A 441 -10.65 11.29 -5.07
N GLU A 442 -11.96 11.42 -5.29
CA GLU A 442 -12.59 12.70 -5.64
C GLU A 442 -12.59 13.64 -4.43
N GLU A 443 -12.93 13.12 -3.25
CA GLU A 443 -12.93 13.89 -2.00
C GLU A 443 -11.57 13.91 -1.28
N GLU A 444 -10.58 13.17 -1.78
CA GLU A 444 -9.27 12.93 -1.14
C GLU A 444 -9.43 12.48 0.32
N THR A 445 -10.27 11.47 0.56
CA THR A 445 -10.49 10.90 1.89
C THR A 445 -10.39 9.38 1.89
N VAL A 446 -10.17 8.83 3.08
CA VAL A 446 -10.38 7.42 3.36
C VAL A 446 -11.32 7.26 4.54
N SER A 447 -12.21 6.28 4.44
CA SER A 447 -13.18 5.94 5.48
C SER A 447 -13.03 4.51 5.94
N PHE A 448 -13.20 4.30 7.24
CA PHE A 448 -13.23 2.99 7.90
C PHE A 448 -14.59 2.78 8.53
N THR A 449 -15.29 1.72 8.12
CA THR A 449 -16.60 1.36 8.68
C THR A 449 -16.55 -0.09 9.16
N PRO A 450 -16.81 -0.39 10.44
CA PRO A 450 -16.85 -1.78 10.91
C PRO A 450 -17.90 -2.60 10.16
N THR A 451 -17.52 -3.72 9.56
CA THR A 451 -18.35 -4.48 8.62
C THR A 451 -18.06 -5.97 8.73
N GLN A 452 -19.10 -6.80 8.62
CA GLN A 452 -18.91 -8.25 8.47
C GLN A 452 -18.56 -8.54 7.01
N CYS A 453 -17.27 -8.63 6.71
CA CYS A 453 -16.77 -8.62 5.33
C CYS A 453 -17.16 -9.86 4.51
N ASP A 454 -17.50 -10.95 5.18
CA ASP A 454 -17.98 -12.20 4.57
C ASP A 454 -19.45 -12.17 4.13
N GLN A 455 -20.17 -11.07 4.41
CA GLN A 455 -21.59 -10.90 4.11
C GLN A 455 -21.89 -9.75 3.14
N LEU A 456 -20.86 -9.24 2.44
CA LEU A 456 -20.96 -8.10 1.51
C LEU A 456 -21.36 -8.46 0.08
#